data_AF-T1A400-F1
#
_entry.id   AF-T1A400-F1
#
_cell.length_a   1.000
_cell.length_b   1.000
_cell.length_c   1.000
_cell.angle_alpha   90.00
_cell.angle_beta   90.00
_cell.angle_gamma   90.00
#
_symmetry.space_group_name_H-M   'P 1'
#
loop_
_entity.id
_entity.type
_entity.pdbx_description
1 polymer ?
#
loop_
_entity_poly.entity_id
_entity_poly.type
_entity_poly.pdbx_seq_one_letter_code
_entity_poly.pdbx_strand_id
1 'polypeptide(L)'
;MVPRPTPQGLGPRLRGLHERITAEFEQVHLKEALDLALTEIRDANRRLHDAKPWQASPADRDRALYEAVWKIRAIAVWLAPVLPFSSTEVFRMLGEPSGPGPGCWDLAREPPSPGQRLGELRPLFPRPTVPEPAAPPPATAPSGGAEPFPESPPLGV
;
A
#
# COMPACT_ATOMS: atom_id res chain seq x y z
N MET A 1 3.66 33.46 -10.36
CA MET A 1 3.13 32.52 -11.35
C MET A 1 4.21 31.46 -11.59
N VAL A 2 4.16 30.34 -10.88
CA VAL A 2 5.17 29.27 -11.01
C VAL A 2 4.93 28.56 -12.36
N PRO A 3 5.93 28.47 -13.25
CA PRO A 3 5.77 27.81 -14.54
C PRO A 3 5.43 26.33 -14.33
N ARG A 4 4.44 25.84 -15.08
CA ARG A 4 3.89 24.49 -14.94
C ARG A 4 4.83 23.47 -15.59
N PRO A 5 5.30 22.45 -14.87
CA PRO A 5 5.82 21.27 -15.52
C PRO A 5 4.62 20.48 -16.06
N THR A 6 4.27 20.66 -17.34
CA THR A 6 3.33 19.75 -17.99
C THR A 6 4.11 18.47 -18.33
N PRO A 7 3.78 17.32 -17.73
CA PRO A 7 4.41 16.06 -18.09
C PRO A 7 4.05 15.72 -19.53
N GLN A 8 5.01 15.80 -20.44
CA GLN A 8 4.78 15.46 -21.83
C GLN A 8 4.39 13.97 -21.92
N GLY A 9 3.16 13.69 -22.37
CA GLY A 9 2.67 12.34 -22.66
C GLY A 9 1.96 11.59 -21.51
N LEU A 10 2.01 12.05 -20.25
CA LEU A 10 1.35 11.32 -19.15
C LEU A 10 -0.18 11.33 -19.27
N GLY A 11 -0.76 12.50 -19.56
CA GLY A 11 -2.22 12.64 -19.70
C GLY A 11 -2.85 11.72 -20.77
N PRO A 12 -2.36 11.73 -22.03
CA PRO A 12 -2.82 10.80 -23.06
C PRO A 12 -2.67 9.33 -22.66
N ARG A 13 -1.55 8.96 -22.00
CA ARG A 13 -1.32 7.59 -21.52
C ARG A 13 -2.32 7.17 -20.45
N LEU A 14 -2.60 8.03 -19.47
CA LEU A 14 -3.59 7.76 -18.42
C LEU A 14 -5.01 7.64 -19.00
N ARG A 15 -5.37 8.46 -19.99
CA ARG A 15 -6.65 8.33 -20.70
C ARG A 15 -6.81 6.97 -21.39
N GLY A 16 -5.79 6.54 -22.15
CA GLY A 16 -5.84 5.23 -22.81
C GLY A 16 -5.84 4.05 -21.82
N LEU A 17 -5.11 4.16 -20.71
CA LEU A 17 -5.16 3.15 -19.64
C LEU A 17 -6.52 3.09 -18.96
N HIS A 18 -7.11 4.25 -18.68
CA HIS A 18 -8.43 4.34 -18.09
C HIS A 18 -9.49 3.70 -18.98
N GLU A 19 -9.47 3.94 -20.29
CA GLU A 19 -10.39 3.31 -21.26
C GLU A 19 -10.24 1.78 -21.25
N ARG A 20 -9.00 1.27 -21.25
CA ARG A 20 -8.73 -0.17 -21.16
C ARG A 20 -9.22 -0.79 -19.86
N ILE A 21 -8.87 -0.19 -18.72
CA ILE A 21 -9.30 -0.68 -17.40
C ILE A 21 -10.82 -0.66 -17.26
N THR A 22 -11.47 0.39 -17.78
CA THR A 22 -12.94 0.48 -17.81
C THR A 22 -13.54 -0.67 -18.62
N ALA A 23 -13.01 -0.95 -19.81
CA ALA A 23 -13.49 -2.05 -20.65
C ALA A 23 -13.33 -3.43 -19.99
N GLU A 24 -12.25 -3.67 -19.24
CA GLU A 24 -12.08 -4.93 -18.47
C GLU A 24 -13.10 -5.02 -17.32
N PHE A 25 -13.35 -3.92 -16.60
CA PHE A 25 -14.38 -3.90 -15.55
C PHE A 25 -15.79 -4.12 -16.11
N GLU A 26 -16.13 -3.49 -17.24
CA GLU A 26 -17.43 -3.66 -17.92
C GLU A 26 -17.66 -5.10 -18.40
N GLN A 27 -16.58 -5.80 -18.79
CA GLN A 27 -16.61 -7.22 -19.15
C GLN A 27 -16.51 -8.17 -17.94
N VAL A 28 -16.44 -7.63 -16.72
CA VAL A 28 -16.29 -8.41 -15.47
C VAL A 28 -14.94 -9.16 -15.39
N HIS A 29 -13.94 -8.72 -16.14
CA HIS A 29 -12.56 -9.21 -16.09
C HIS A 29 -11.77 -8.53 -14.96
N LEU A 30 -12.20 -8.78 -13.71
CA LEU A 30 -11.68 -8.07 -12.53
C LEU A 30 -10.17 -8.25 -12.33
N LYS A 31 -9.66 -9.45 -12.65
CA LYS A 31 -8.24 -9.77 -12.50
C LYS A 31 -7.41 -8.95 -13.50
N GLU A 32 -7.84 -8.89 -14.75
CA GLU A 32 -7.18 -8.19 -15.84
C GLU A 32 -7.16 -6.67 -15.57
N ALA A 33 -8.29 -6.11 -15.12
CA ALA A 33 -8.39 -4.72 -14.70
C ALA A 33 -7.40 -4.40 -13.55
N LEU A 34 -7.32 -5.29 -12.55
CA LEU A 34 -6.41 -5.12 -11.42
C LEU A 34 -4.93 -5.25 -11.84
N ASP A 35 -4.60 -6.22 -12.69
CA ASP A 35 -3.23 -6.42 -13.19
C ASP A 35 -2.73 -5.19 -13.97
N LEU A 36 -3.60 -4.53 -14.73
CA LEU A 36 -3.31 -3.26 -15.39
C LEU A 36 -3.01 -2.15 -14.37
N ALA A 37 -3.85 -1.97 -13.34
CA ALA A 37 -3.62 -0.97 -12.30
C ALA A 37 -2.34 -1.24 -11.50
N LEU A 38 -2.08 -2.50 -11.13
CA LEU A 38 -0.86 -2.90 -10.40
C LEU A 38 0.41 -2.70 -11.26
N THR A 39 0.33 -2.90 -12.57
CA THR A 39 1.43 -2.59 -13.49
C THR A 39 1.77 -1.10 -13.46
N GLU A 40 0.76 -0.23 -13.35
CA GLU A 40 0.95 1.21 -13.24
C GLU A 40 1.56 1.65 -11.90
N ILE A 41 1.26 0.94 -10.81
CA ILE A 41 1.94 1.13 -9.52
C ILE A 41 3.43 0.85 -9.65
N ARG A 42 3.80 -0.28 -10.28
CA ARG A 42 5.21 -0.65 -10.49
C ARG A 42 5.94 0.37 -11.37
N ASP A 43 5.30 0.84 -12.44
CA ASP A 43 5.86 1.89 -13.29
C ASP A 43 6.00 3.24 -12.54
N ALA A 44 5.02 3.62 -11.73
CA ALA A 44 5.09 4.84 -10.91
C ALA A 44 6.27 4.78 -9.94
N ASN A 45 6.44 3.66 -9.23
CA ASN A 45 7.56 3.46 -8.31
C ASN A 45 8.91 3.52 -9.03
N ARG A 46 9.04 2.86 -10.19
CA ARG A 46 10.26 2.92 -11.00
C ARG A 46 10.58 4.37 -11.42
N ARG A 47 9.60 5.09 -11.97
CA ARG A 47 9.80 6.49 -12.41
C ARG A 47 10.22 7.40 -11.27
N LEU A 48 9.57 7.27 -10.11
CA LEU A 48 9.92 8.07 -8.93
C LEU A 48 11.33 7.76 -8.43
N HIS A 49 11.71 6.48 -8.44
CA HIS A 49 13.07 6.04 -8.09
C HIS A 49 14.11 6.59 -9.07
N ASP A 50 13.86 6.48 -10.37
CA ASP A 50 14.81 6.93 -11.41
C ASP A 50 14.94 8.46 -11.45
N ALA A 51 13.85 9.18 -11.17
CA ALA A 51 13.85 10.64 -11.10
C ALA A 51 14.60 11.18 -9.87
N LYS A 52 14.79 10.37 -8.82
CA LYS A 52 15.48 10.74 -7.57
C LYS A 52 15.14 12.16 -7.10
N PRO A 53 13.86 12.48 -6.84
CA PRO A 53 13.42 13.85 -6.56
C PRO A 53 14.13 14.50 -5.35
N TRP A 54 14.64 13.69 -4.41
CA TRP A 54 15.43 14.16 -3.26
C TRP A 54 16.84 14.66 -3.63
N GLN A 55 17.34 14.37 -4.83
CA GLN A 55 18.64 14.81 -5.36
C GLN A 55 18.51 15.75 -6.57
N ALA A 56 17.30 15.90 -7.10
CA ALA A 56 17.04 16.64 -8.33
C ALA A 56 16.99 18.17 -8.11
N SER A 57 17.08 18.93 -9.20
CA SER A 57 16.83 20.38 -9.17
C SER A 57 15.39 20.66 -8.69
N PRO A 58 15.09 21.85 -8.14
CA PRO A 58 13.73 22.19 -7.73
C PRO A 58 12.69 21.98 -8.84
N ALA A 59 13.02 22.37 -10.08
CA ALA A 59 12.13 22.21 -11.22
C ALA A 59 11.86 20.73 -11.57
N ASP A 60 12.91 19.90 -11.58
CA ASP A 60 12.79 18.48 -11.90
C ASP A 60 12.10 17.70 -10.78
N ARG A 61 12.39 18.05 -9.52
CA ARG A 61 11.70 17.51 -8.34
C ARG A 61 10.21 17.80 -8.41
N ASP A 62 9.83 19.06 -8.62
CA ASP A 62 8.43 19.47 -8.63
C ASP A 62 7.67 18.79 -9.79
N ARG A 63 8.32 18.63 -10.95
CA ARG A 63 7.81 17.82 -12.07
C ARG A 63 7.60 16.36 -11.67
N ALA A 64 8.62 15.70 -11.13
CA ALA A 64 8.56 14.27 -10.79
C ALA A 64 7.47 13.99 -9.73
N LEU A 65 7.35 14.86 -8.73
CA LEU A 65 6.31 14.76 -7.70
C LEU A 65 4.91 14.99 -8.28
N TYR A 66 4.75 15.97 -9.17
CA TYR A 66 3.47 16.20 -9.84
C TYR A 66 3.03 14.99 -10.68
N GLU A 67 3.95 14.41 -11.44
CA GLU A 67 3.71 13.18 -12.22
C GLU A 67 3.34 12.00 -11.33
N ALA A 68 4.02 11.83 -10.20
CA ALA A 68 3.74 10.76 -9.24
C ALA A 68 2.35 10.94 -8.61
N VAL A 69 2.00 12.15 -8.17
CA VAL A 69 0.68 12.46 -7.60
C VAL A 69 -0.43 12.20 -8.62
N TRP A 70 -0.25 12.60 -9.88
CA TRP A 70 -1.25 12.34 -10.92
C TRP A 70 -1.46 10.83 -11.12
N LYS A 71 -0.38 10.04 -11.19
CA LYS A 71 -0.49 8.58 -11.28
C LYS A 71 -1.16 7.96 -10.07
N ILE A 72 -0.76 8.36 -8.86
CA ILE A 72 -1.34 7.85 -7.61
C ILE A 72 -2.85 8.12 -7.56
N ARG A 73 -3.28 9.33 -7.94
CA ARG A 73 -4.70 9.70 -8.03
C ARG A 73 -5.46 8.77 -8.98
N ALA A 74 -4.95 8.54 -10.19
CA ALA A 74 -5.57 7.65 -11.16
C ALA A 74 -5.66 6.21 -10.67
N ILE A 75 -4.58 5.70 -10.06
CA ILE A 75 -4.53 4.35 -9.49
C ILE A 75 -5.55 4.20 -8.36
N ALA A 76 -5.67 5.18 -7.47
CA ALA A 76 -6.65 5.14 -6.39
C ALA A 76 -8.10 5.08 -6.93
N VAL A 77 -8.39 5.78 -8.03
CA VAL A 77 -9.70 5.66 -8.69
C VAL A 77 -9.92 4.25 -9.25
N TRP A 78 -8.95 3.70 -9.98
CA TRP A 78 -9.06 2.36 -10.58
C TRP A 78 -9.16 1.24 -9.53
N LEU A 79 -8.55 1.43 -8.36
CA LEU A 79 -8.61 0.47 -7.26
C LEU A 79 -9.85 0.63 -6.39
N ALA A 80 -10.59 1.74 -6.48
CA ALA A 80 -11.76 2.00 -5.64
C ALA A 80 -12.83 0.88 -5.65
N PRO A 81 -13.13 0.20 -6.77
CA PRO A 81 -14.08 -0.92 -6.79
C PRO A 81 -13.65 -2.13 -5.95
N VAL A 82 -12.34 -2.32 -5.73
CA VAL A 82 -11.77 -3.49 -5.02
C VAL A 82 -11.21 -3.13 -3.65
N LEU A 83 -10.68 -1.91 -3.50
CA LEU A 83 -10.04 -1.36 -2.30
C LEU A 83 -10.66 0.00 -1.94
N PRO A 84 -11.97 0.07 -1.63
CA PRO A 84 -12.66 1.34 -1.43
C PRO A 84 -12.07 2.15 -0.27
N PHE A 85 -11.81 1.51 0.87
CA PHE A 85 -11.29 2.21 2.06
C PHE A 85 -9.89 2.78 1.85
N SER A 86 -8.97 1.96 1.31
CA SER A 86 -7.60 2.42 1.02
C SER A 86 -7.58 3.52 -0.04
N SER A 87 -8.46 3.45 -1.04
CA SER A 87 -8.56 4.46 -2.09
C SER A 87 -9.06 5.81 -1.54
N THR A 88 -10.07 5.79 -0.66
CA THR A 88 -10.54 6.98 0.06
C THR A 88 -9.45 7.59 0.93
N GLU A 89 -8.65 6.77 1.60
CA GLU A 89 -7.54 7.25 2.40
C GLU A 89 -6.44 7.91 1.55
N VAL A 90 -6.13 7.36 0.36
CA VAL A 90 -5.23 8.04 -0.59
C VAL A 90 -5.79 9.40 -0.98
N PHE A 91 -7.08 9.51 -1.30
CA PHE A 91 -7.70 10.78 -1.66
C PHE A 91 -7.67 11.80 -0.51
N ARG A 92 -7.88 11.37 0.74
CA ARG A 92 -7.64 12.23 1.93
C ARG A 92 -6.20 12.74 1.99
N MET A 93 -5.21 11.87 1.76
CA MET A 93 -3.79 12.24 1.74
C MET A 93 -3.46 13.22 0.61
N LEU A 94 -4.11 13.08 -0.55
CA LEU A 94 -3.99 14.01 -1.67
C LEU A 94 -4.70 15.35 -1.43
N GLY A 95 -5.45 15.49 -0.34
CA GLY A 95 -6.23 16.69 -0.03
C GLY A 95 -7.55 16.78 -0.81
N GLU A 96 -8.05 15.67 -1.34
CA GLU A 96 -9.32 15.54 -2.08
C GLU A 96 -10.31 14.65 -1.30
N PRO A 97 -10.77 15.05 -0.08
CA PRO A 97 -11.54 14.18 0.81
C PRO A 97 -12.91 13.77 0.26
N SER A 98 -13.38 14.40 -0.82
CA SER A 98 -14.63 14.08 -1.50
C SER A 98 -14.55 12.86 -2.43
N GLY A 99 -13.36 12.26 -2.63
CA GLY A 99 -13.17 11.10 -3.51
C GLY A 99 -12.48 9.90 -2.85
N PRO A 100 -12.32 8.78 -3.59
CA PRO A 100 -13.10 8.42 -4.77
C PRO A 100 -14.47 7.87 -4.34
N GLY A 101 -15.55 8.47 -4.85
CA GLY A 101 -16.92 8.01 -4.62
C GLY A 101 -17.68 7.76 -5.94
N PRO A 102 -18.98 7.45 -5.88
CA PRO A 102 -19.82 7.34 -7.08
C PRO A 102 -19.69 8.59 -7.97
N GLY A 103 -19.50 8.40 -9.28
CA GLY A 103 -19.31 9.50 -10.24
C GLY A 103 -17.87 10.05 -10.35
N CYS A 104 -16.93 9.56 -9.55
CA CYS A 104 -15.52 10.02 -9.58
C CYS A 104 -14.63 9.24 -10.56
N TRP A 105 -15.19 8.37 -11.40
CA TRP A 105 -14.42 7.47 -12.27
C TRP A 105 -13.53 8.23 -13.26
N ASP A 106 -14.05 9.28 -13.89
CA ASP A 106 -13.31 10.09 -14.86
C ASP A 106 -12.17 10.91 -14.23
N LEU A 107 -12.12 11.07 -12.89
CA LEU A 107 -11.02 11.76 -12.22
C LEU A 107 -9.66 11.10 -12.50
N ALA A 108 -9.64 9.81 -12.87
CA ALA A 108 -8.40 9.14 -13.27
C ALA A 108 -7.73 9.74 -14.52
N ARG A 109 -8.52 10.42 -15.37
CA ARG A 109 -8.06 11.04 -16.61
C ARG A 109 -7.58 12.47 -16.39
N GLU A 110 -8.02 13.08 -15.30
CA GLU A 110 -7.85 14.50 -15.03
C GLU A 110 -6.56 14.76 -14.24
N PRO A 111 -5.81 15.81 -14.59
CA PRO A 111 -4.66 16.23 -13.82
C PRO A 111 -5.06 16.74 -12.43
N PRO A 112 -4.25 16.48 -11.39
CA PRO A 112 -4.47 17.08 -10.08
C PRO A 112 -4.26 18.60 -10.14
N SER A 113 -5.02 19.33 -9.33
CA SER A 113 -4.92 20.78 -9.23
C SER A 113 -3.53 21.20 -8.68
N PRO A 114 -2.74 21.99 -9.43
CA PRO A 114 -1.46 22.46 -8.94
C PRO A 114 -1.60 23.34 -7.70
N GLY A 115 -0.69 23.19 -6.74
CA GLY A 115 -0.69 23.99 -5.50
C GLY A 115 -1.68 23.52 -4.44
N GLN A 116 -2.38 22.41 -4.68
CA GLN A 116 -3.22 21.78 -3.68
C GLN A 116 -2.39 21.31 -2.48
N ARG A 117 -2.87 21.62 -1.27
CA ARG A 117 -2.21 21.14 -0.04
C ARG A 117 -2.56 19.67 0.17
N LEU A 118 -1.54 18.87 0.40
CA LEU A 118 -1.70 17.49 0.85
C LEU A 118 -2.33 17.46 2.25
N GLY A 119 -3.09 16.41 2.51
CA GLY A 119 -3.61 16.09 3.83
C GLY A 119 -2.54 15.47 4.74
N GLU A 120 -2.98 14.84 5.82
CA GLU A 120 -2.11 14.10 6.72
C GLU A 120 -1.63 12.80 6.05
N LEU A 121 -0.31 12.67 5.85
CA LEU A 121 0.30 11.49 5.25
C LEU A 121 0.57 10.42 6.31
N ARG A 122 -0.02 9.24 6.16
CA ARG A 122 0.20 8.09 7.05
C ARG A 122 0.44 6.80 6.24
N PRO A 123 1.20 5.83 6.77
CA PRO A 123 1.33 4.53 6.12
C PRO A 123 -0.02 3.82 6.00
N LEU A 124 -0.40 3.40 4.78
CA LEU A 124 -1.68 2.70 4.53
C LEU A 124 -1.62 1.20 4.80
N PHE A 125 -0.46 0.59 4.54
CA PHE A 125 -0.26 -0.87 4.63
C PHE A 125 0.92 -1.16 5.56
N PRO A 126 0.71 -1.18 6.89
CA PRO A 126 1.76 -1.58 7.83
C PRO A 126 2.16 -3.03 7.59
N ARG A 127 3.45 -3.35 7.79
CA ARG A 127 3.90 -4.73 7.69
C ARG A 127 3.25 -5.54 8.83
N PRO A 128 2.63 -6.69 8.55
CA PRO A 128 2.15 -7.55 9.61
C PRO A 128 3.35 -8.04 10.44
N THR A 129 3.31 -7.81 11.74
CA THR A 129 4.22 -8.45 12.70
C THR A 129 3.78 -9.91 12.83
N VAL A 130 4.61 -10.85 12.39
CA VAL A 130 4.43 -12.26 12.73
C VAL A 130 4.66 -12.38 14.24
N PRO A 131 3.67 -12.79 15.07
CA PRO A 131 3.95 -13.07 16.45
C PRO A 131 4.94 -14.23 16.52
N GLU A 132 6.07 -14.01 17.20
CA GLU A 132 7.05 -15.04 17.49
C GLU A 132 6.33 -16.19 18.22
N PRO A 133 6.44 -17.46 17.76
CA PRO A 133 5.79 -18.57 18.44
C PRO A 133 6.31 -18.64 19.87
N ALA A 134 5.39 -18.48 20.84
CA ALA A 134 5.72 -18.57 22.25
C ALA A 134 6.49 -19.87 22.52
N ALA A 135 7.69 -19.73 23.09
CA ALA A 135 8.48 -20.87 23.53
C ALA A 135 7.61 -21.79 24.40
N PRO A 136 7.70 -23.13 24.24
CA PRO A 136 6.92 -24.04 25.08
C PRO A 136 7.24 -23.76 26.56
N PRO A 137 6.24 -23.78 27.45
CA PRO A 137 6.48 -23.59 28.88
C PRO A 137 7.50 -24.63 29.36
N PRO A 138 8.44 -24.27 30.25
CA PRO A 138 9.44 -25.19 30.73
C PRO A 138 8.74 -26.41 31.33
N ALA A 139 9.13 -27.60 30.87
CA ALA A 139 8.64 -28.86 31.41
C ALA A 139 8.89 -28.89 32.92
N THR A 140 7.81 -28.98 33.69
CA THR A 140 7.86 -29.20 35.13
C THR A 140 8.60 -30.51 35.38
N ALA A 141 9.84 -30.44 35.85
CA ALA A 141 10.56 -31.62 36.30
C ALA A 141 9.81 -32.26 37.48
N PRO A 142 9.63 -33.59 37.52
CA PRO A 142 9.07 -34.25 38.68
C PRO A 142 10.04 -34.08 39.86
N SER A 143 9.57 -33.41 40.92
CA SER A 143 10.23 -33.40 42.23
C SER A 143 10.07 -34.79 42.85
N GLY A 144 11.03 -35.68 42.56
CA GLY A 144 11.21 -36.95 43.24
C GLY A 144 12.35 -36.85 44.24
N GLY A 145 12.08 -36.29 45.42
CA GLY A 145 12.95 -36.43 46.57
C GLY A 145 12.90 -37.87 47.06
N ALA A 146 14.02 -38.57 46.98
CA ALA A 146 14.19 -39.90 47.56
C ALA A 146 14.28 -39.77 49.09
N GLU A 147 13.26 -40.24 49.82
CA GLU A 147 13.41 -40.58 51.23
C GLU A 147 14.04 -41.99 51.35
N PRO A 148 15.10 -42.18 52.16
CA PRO A 148 15.64 -43.51 52.39
C PRO A 148 14.75 -44.28 53.38
N PHE A 149 14.39 -45.51 53.00
CA PHE A 149 13.69 -46.48 53.85
C PHE A 149 14.56 -46.90 55.06
N PRO A 150 14.00 -47.08 56.27
CA PRO A 150 14.72 -47.66 57.39
C PRO A 150 14.89 -49.18 57.23
N GLU A 151 16.08 -49.69 57.60
CA GLU A 151 16.46 -51.10 57.62
C GLU A 151 15.56 -51.93 58.56
N SER A 152 15.20 -53.15 58.13
CA SER A 152 14.44 -54.12 58.91
C SER A 152 15.37 -55.02 59.75
N PRO A 153 14.99 -55.39 60.99
CA PRO A 153 15.78 -56.30 61.82
C PRO A 153 15.59 -57.78 61.41
N PRO A 154 16.58 -58.67 61.67
CA PRO A 154 16.47 -60.09 61.34
C PRO A 154 15.72 -60.86 62.44
N LEU A 155 14.82 -61.76 62.04
CA LEU A 155 14.24 -62.78 62.92
C LEU A 155 14.53 -64.18 62.38
N GLY A 156 15.38 -64.90 63.12
CA GLY A 156 15.17 -66.28 63.57
C GLY A 156 15.25 -67.42 62.54
N VAL A 157 16.26 -68.27 62.72
CA VAL A 157 16.05 -69.72 62.90
C VAL A 157 16.50 -70.06 64.30
#